data_AF-A0A2A5GV94-F1
#
_entry.id   AF-A0A2A5GV94-F1
#
_cell.length_a   1.000
_cell.length_b   1.000
_cell.length_c   1.000
_cell.angle_alpha   90.00
_cell.angle_beta   90.00
_cell.angle_gamma   90.00
#
_symmetry.space_group_name_H-M   'P 1'
#
loop_
_entity.id
_entity.type
_entity.pdbx_description
1 polymer ?
#
loop_
_entity_poly.entity_id
_entity_poly.type
_entity_poly.pdbx_seq_one_letter_code
_entity_poly.pdbx_strand_id
1 'polypeptide(L)'
;MIRTLFKKDSNKNIRTWFAEVEGDKYRTHSGVLDGKIVISGWQIAEGKNTGKSNATTPDEQALLEVASKYEHQLFQGGYYETYELAQENKPVFFKPMLAKKYEDEMKKVSFPVYSQPKFDGIRCIATIDGLFSRNGKPLVATPHIHEQLLPLFKEQPDLIIDGELYNHELKEDFDKIISLVRKSKPTPDDIEESARNVNYHVYDRFSEEPINVRMGHTYMCEFIKECKNVFHTPALLVNNQEELDDLYGKYLEEGYEGQMVRLPGYGYENKRSKSLLKRKEFEDGEFYIVSLEEGKGTWAGYVKGLFIKLENGEIQRSGIRGNFDNLKKMLEEKDEYIGGTATIRFQNRTPKGKLRFPVCTATFKNERDI
;
A
#
# COMPACT_ATOMS: atom_id res chain seq x y z
N MET A 1 -10.64 -32.93 -7.65
CA MET A 1 -9.61 -32.35 -8.53
C MET A 1 -9.00 -31.17 -7.79
N ILE A 2 -7.67 -31.12 -7.62
CA ILE A 2 -7.01 -30.01 -6.93
C ILE A 2 -7.05 -28.78 -7.84
N ARG A 3 -7.59 -27.66 -7.35
CA ARG A 3 -7.61 -26.39 -8.10
C ARG A 3 -6.18 -25.87 -8.21
N THR A 4 -5.58 -25.89 -9.40
CA THR A 4 -4.24 -25.34 -9.63
C THR A 4 -4.33 -24.00 -10.36
N LEU A 5 -3.58 -23.01 -9.87
CA LEU A 5 -3.42 -21.71 -10.51
C LEU A 5 -2.08 -21.64 -11.25
N PHE A 6 -2.03 -20.82 -12.30
CA PHE A 6 -0.87 -20.70 -13.20
C PHE A 6 -0.40 -19.26 -13.30
N LYS A 7 0.91 -19.03 -13.47
CA LYS A 7 1.48 -17.69 -13.66
C LYS A 7 2.70 -17.73 -14.57
N LYS A 8 2.80 -16.80 -15.51
CA LYS A 8 4.03 -16.58 -16.29
C LYS A 8 4.97 -15.65 -15.52
N ASP A 9 6.20 -16.10 -15.26
CA ASP A 9 7.20 -15.28 -14.57
C ASP A 9 8.04 -14.42 -15.52
N SER A 10 8.95 -13.61 -14.98
CA SER A 10 9.81 -12.71 -15.76
C SER A 10 10.76 -13.44 -16.70
N ASN A 11 11.06 -14.72 -16.43
CA ASN A 11 11.88 -15.58 -17.27
C ASN A 11 11.03 -16.36 -18.29
N LYS A 12 9.73 -16.02 -18.40
CA LYS A 12 8.73 -16.66 -19.26
C LYS A 12 8.41 -18.11 -18.89
N ASN A 13 8.82 -18.58 -17.72
CA ASN A 13 8.43 -19.90 -17.22
C ASN A 13 6.99 -19.85 -16.69
N ILE A 14 6.27 -20.97 -16.81
CA ILE A 14 4.97 -21.13 -16.15
C ILE A 14 5.19 -21.66 -14.74
N ARG A 15 4.58 -21.01 -13.77
CA ARG A 15 4.57 -21.39 -12.36
C ARG A 15 3.21 -21.90 -11.97
N THR A 16 3.17 -22.89 -11.09
CA THR A 16 1.95 -23.43 -10.49
C THR A 16 1.84 -23.03 -9.03
N TRP A 17 0.60 -22.87 -8.57
CA TRP A 17 0.27 -22.71 -7.16
C TRP A 17 -1.03 -23.45 -6.84
N PHE A 18 -1.06 -24.19 -5.74
CA PHE A 18 -2.29 -24.72 -5.16
C PHE A 18 -2.14 -24.89 -3.65
N ALA A 19 -3.26 -25.05 -2.97
CA ALA A 19 -3.31 -25.40 -1.56
C ALA A 19 -3.98 -26.76 -1.35
N GLU A 20 -3.49 -27.51 -0.39
CA GLU A 20 -4.13 -28.71 0.14
C GLU A 20 -4.59 -28.43 1.58
N VAL A 21 -5.70 -29.09 1.97
CA VAL A 21 -6.36 -28.95 3.27
C VAL A 21 -6.60 -30.35 3.82
N GLU A 22 -6.34 -30.54 5.12
CA GLU A 22 -6.58 -31.78 5.85
C GLU A 22 -7.10 -31.41 7.24
N GLY A 23 -8.42 -31.46 7.44
CA GLY A 23 -9.05 -31.02 8.70
C GLY A 23 -8.79 -29.54 8.99
N ASP A 24 -8.22 -29.25 10.15
CA ASP A 24 -7.89 -27.91 10.63
C ASP A 24 -6.61 -27.32 10.05
N LYS A 25 -5.86 -28.06 9.23
CA LYS A 25 -4.57 -27.62 8.70
C LYS A 25 -4.56 -27.53 7.18
N TYR A 26 -3.72 -26.63 6.66
CA TYR A 26 -3.47 -26.47 5.23
C TYR A 26 -1.99 -26.23 4.93
N ARG A 27 -1.56 -26.53 3.71
CA ARG A 27 -0.25 -26.13 3.18
C ARG A 27 -0.36 -25.75 1.71
N THR A 28 0.68 -25.09 1.20
CA THR A 28 0.71 -24.57 -0.18
C THR A 28 1.85 -25.20 -0.96
N HIS A 29 1.58 -25.42 -2.24
CA HIS A 29 2.52 -25.95 -3.22
C HIS A 29 2.78 -24.85 -4.23
N SER A 30 4.05 -24.51 -4.48
CA SER A 30 4.40 -23.48 -5.45
C SER A 30 5.72 -23.76 -6.13
N GLY A 31 5.80 -23.55 -7.43
CA GLY A 31 7.03 -23.84 -8.18
C GLY A 31 6.87 -23.58 -9.66
N VAL A 32 7.89 -23.97 -10.43
CA VAL A 32 7.82 -23.96 -11.90
C VAL A 32 7.07 -25.23 -12.33
N LEU A 33 6.15 -25.10 -13.29
CA LEU A 33 5.45 -26.22 -13.92
C LEU A 33 6.50 -27.20 -14.47
N ASP A 34 6.31 -28.50 -14.21
CA ASP A 34 7.26 -29.57 -14.52
C ASP A 34 8.67 -29.43 -13.90
N GLY A 35 8.84 -28.47 -12.99
CA GLY A 35 10.06 -28.21 -12.26
C GLY A 35 9.93 -28.53 -10.76
N LYS A 36 10.85 -27.97 -9.98
CA LYS A 36 10.84 -28.13 -8.53
C LYS A 36 9.64 -27.40 -7.91
N ILE A 37 8.79 -28.15 -7.20
CA ILE A 37 7.72 -27.61 -6.36
C ILE A 37 8.23 -27.49 -4.92
N VAL A 38 8.07 -26.30 -4.36
CA VAL A 38 8.29 -26.03 -2.94
C VAL A 38 6.96 -26.22 -2.22
N ILE A 39 6.99 -27.04 -1.16
CA ILE A 39 5.84 -27.34 -0.31
C ILE A 39 6.06 -26.61 1.02
N SER A 40 5.11 -25.77 1.44
CA SER A 40 5.19 -25.13 2.74
C SER A 40 4.95 -26.14 3.87
N GLY A 41 5.42 -25.84 5.08
CA GLY A 41 4.94 -26.54 6.27
C GLY A 41 3.43 -26.38 6.47
N TRP A 42 2.83 -27.29 7.23
CA TRP A 42 1.43 -27.18 7.65
C TRP A 42 1.20 -25.92 8.48
N GLN A 43 0.11 -25.24 8.18
CA GLN A 43 -0.47 -24.16 9.00
C GLN A 43 -1.73 -24.71 9.62
N ILE A 44 -1.89 -24.55 10.93
CA ILE A 44 -3.08 -24.98 11.68
C ILE A 44 -3.98 -23.76 11.85
N ALA A 45 -5.23 -23.88 11.45
CA ALA A 45 -6.24 -22.84 11.58
C ALA A 45 -6.94 -22.98 12.94
N GLU A 46 -7.19 -21.84 13.58
CA GLU A 46 -7.93 -21.78 14.84
C GLU A 46 -9.31 -21.19 14.58
N GLY A 47 -10.36 -21.81 15.13
CA GLY A 47 -11.72 -21.28 15.03
C GLY A 47 -11.82 -19.83 15.54
N LYS A 48 -12.62 -19.00 14.86
CA LYS A 48 -12.78 -17.57 15.19
C LYS A 48 -14.19 -17.26 15.67
N ASN A 49 -14.31 -16.20 16.47
CA ASN A 49 -15.58 -15.65 16.96
C ASN A 49 -16.45 -16.63 17.76
N THR A 50 -15.83 -17.55 18.52
CA THR A 50 -16.53 -18.49 19.39
C THR A 50 -17.57 -17.78 20.26
N GLY A 51 -18.82 -18.25 20.23
CA GLY A 51 -19.93 -17.65 20.98
C GLY A 51 -20.67 -16.51 20.28
N LYS A 52 -20.31 -16.16 19.05
CA LYS A 52 -21.07 -15.21 18.20
C LYS A 52 -21.76 -15.94 17.05
N SER A 53 -22.74 -15.30 16.43
CA SER A 53 -23.47 -15.85 15.27
C SER A 53 -22.59 -16.14 14.05
N ASN A 54 -21.40 -15.53 13.99
CA ASN A 54 -20.40 -15.73 12.95
C ASN A 54 -19.19 -16.57 13.43
N ALA A 55 -19.40 -17.44 14.42
CA ALA A 55 -18.40 -18.39 14.88
C ALA A 55 -17.99 -19.35 13.76
N THR A 56 -16.73 -19.78 13.77
CA THR A 56 -16.18 -20.77 12.82
C THR A 56 -15.42 -21.83 13.60
N THR A 57 -15.54 -23.08 13.16
CA THR A 57 -14.70 -24.19 13.61
C THR A 57 -13.29 -24.10 12.99
N PRO A 58 -12.27 -24.77 13.55
CA PRO A 58 -10.93 -24.85 12.95
C PRO A 58 -10.95 -25.29 11.47
N ASP A 59 -11.70 -26.33 11.13
CA ASP A 59 -11.85 -26.86 9.78
C ASP A 59 -12.48 -25.83 8.81
N GLU A 60 -13.57 -25.17 9.23
CA GLU A 60 -14.18 -24.09 8.45
C GLU A 60 -13.20 -22.93 8.26
N GLN A 61 -12.45 -22.57 9.29
CA GLN A 61 -11.45 -21.52 9.22
C GLN A 61 -10.31 -21.88 8.26
N ALA A 62 -9.87 -23.15 8.23
CA ALA A 62 -8.86 -23.62 7.27
C ALA A 62 -9.33 -23.44 5.82
N LEU A 63 -10.60 -23.78 5.53
CA LEU A 63 -11.20 -23.56 4.21
C LEU A 63 -11.30 -22.08 3.85
N LEU A 64 -11.74 -21.23 4.78
CA LEU A 64 -11.83 -19.78 4.57
C LEU A 64 -10.45 -19.15 4.31
N GLU A 65 -9.43 -19.56 5.04
CA GLU A 65 -8.06 -19.08 4.84
C GLU A 65 -7.49 -19.53 3.49
N VAL A 66 -7.74 -20.77 3.08
CA VAL A 66 -7.35 -21.26 1.76
C VAL A 66 -8.09 -20.52 0.65
N ALA A 67 -9.41 -20.31 0.77
CA ALA A 67 -10.18 -19.54 -0.19
C ALA A 67 -9.61 -18.11 -0.34
N SER A 68 -9.33 -17.45 0.78
CA SER A 68 -8.67 -16.13 0.82
C SER A 68 -7.30 -16.12 0.12
N LYS A 69 -6.52 -17.21 0.22
CA LYS A 69 -5.25 -17.35 -0.51
C LYS A 69 -5.46 -17.49 -2.01
N TYR A 70 -6.44 -18.28 -2.47
CA TYR A 70 -6.76 -18.37 -3.91
C TYR A 70 -7.16 -16.99 -4.45
N GLU A 71 -8.06 -16.27 -3.76
CA GLU A 71 -8.42 -14.91 -4.12
C GLU A 71 -7.18 -14.00 -4.20
N HIS A 72 -6.32 -14.02 -3.18
CA HIS A 72 -5.09 -13.24 -3.19
C HIS A 72 -4.20 -13.59 -4.39
N GLN A 73 -4.03 -14.87 -4.72
CA GLN A 73 -3.19 -15.27 -5.86
C GLN A 73 -3.75 -14.80 -7.20
N LEU A 74 -5.07 -14.92 -7.38
CA LEU A 74 -5.75 -14.45 -8.58
C LEU A 74 -5.65 -12.94 -8.72
N PHE A 75 -6.07 -12.18 -7.70
CA PHE A 75 -6.12 -10.73 -7.78
C PHE A 75 -4.76 -10.03 -7.67
N GLN A 76 -3.87 -10.50 -6.78
CA GLN A 76 -2.62 -9.80 -6.44
C GLN A 76 -1.37 -10.61 -6.76
N GLY A 77 -1.46 -11.94 -6.69
CA GLY A 77 -0.36 -12.84 -7.04
C GLY A 77 -0.05 -12.84 -8.54
N GLY A 78 -0.99 -12.40 -9.38
CA GLY A 78 -0.88 -12.44 -10.84
C GLY A 78 -0.95 -13.86 -11.37
N TYR A 79 -1.67 -14.73 -10.67
CA TYR A 79 -2.01 -16.07 -11.14
C TYR A 79 -3.35 -16.06 -11.86
N TYR A 80 -3.56 -17.05 -12.70
CA TYR A 80 -4.75 -17.27 -13.52
C TYR A 80 -5.26 -18.69 -13.28
N GLU A 81 -6.54 -18.90 -13.55
CA GLU A 81 -7.18 -20.20 -13.32
C GLU A 81 -6.75 -21.27 -14.32
N THR A 82 -6.27 -20.87 -15.49
CA THR A 82 -5.84 -21.80 -16.54
C THR A 82 -4.45 -21.47 -17.05
N TYR A 83 -3.82 -22.49 -17.65
CA TYR A 83 -2.52 -22.37 -18.28
C TYR A 83 -2.55 -21.35 -19.44
N GLU A 84 -3.61 -21.38 -20.23
CA GLU A 84 -3.80 -20.53 -21.42
C GLU A 84 -3.88 -19.06 -21.02
N LEU A 85 -4.68 -18.73 -19.99
CA LEU A 85 -4.76 -17.37 -19.45
C LEU A 85 -3.42 -16.89 -18.89
N ALA A 86 -2.67 -17.78 -18.24
CA ALA A 86 -1.34 -17.46 -17.77
C ALA A 86 -0.35 -17.19 -18.93
N GLN A 87 -0.51 -17.84 -20.08
CA GLN A 87 0.31 -17.59 -21.26
C GLN A 87 0.05 -16.21 -21.88
N GLU A 88 -1.22 -15.79 -21.93
CA GLU A 88 -1.62 -14.44 -22.36
C GLU A 88 -1.03 -13.35 -21.45
N ASN A 89 -0.94 -13.64 -20.14
CA ASN A 89 -0.31 -12.78 -19.15
C ASN A 89 -0.87 -11.34 -19.11
N LYS A 90 -2.17 -11.20 -19.35
CA LYS A 90 -2.89 -9.93 -19.27
C LYS A 90 -3.03 -9.50 -17.82
N PRO A 91 -2.65 -8.26 -17.43
CA PRO A 91 -2.77 -7.80 -16.06
C PRO A 91 -4.18 -8.00 -15.49
N VAL A 92 -4.28 -8.64 -14.32
CA VAL A 92 -5.56 -8.93 -13.65
C VAL A 92 -6.25 -7.64 -13.15
N PHE A 93 -5.48 -6.58 -12.95
CA PHE A 93 -5.97 -5.25 -12.58
C PHE A 93 -4.98 -4.17 -13.07
N PHE A 94 -5.44 -2.93 -13.15
CA PHE A 94 -4.60 -1.79 -13.47
C PHE A 94 -3.59 -1.51 -12.34
N LYS A 95 -2.30 -1.59 -12.63
CA LYS A 95 -1.25 -1.28 -11.65
C LYS A 95 -0.91 0.20 -11.72
N PRO A 96 -1.11 0.99 -10.65
CA PRO A 96 -0.72 2.39 -10.68
C PRO A 96 0.80 2.57 -10.75
N MET A 97 1.22 3.72 -11.28
CA MET A 97 2.60 4.18 -11.23
C MET A 97 3.02 4.42 -9.77
N LEU A 98 4.19 3.90 -9.39
CA LEU A 98 4.72 4.03 -8.03
C LEU A 98 5.96 4.92 -8.01
N ALA A 99 6.02 5.80 -7.02
CA ALA A 99 7.12 6.74 -6.89
C ALA A 99 8.40 6.10 -6.31
N LYS A 100 9.56 6.48 -6.83
CA LYS A 100 10.85 6.35 -6.12
C LYS A 100 11.02 7.47 -5.09
N LYS A 101 12.03 7.37 -4.21
CA LYS A 101 12.33 8.47 -3.28
C LYS A 101 13.10 9.57 -4.01
N TYR A 102 12.83 10.81 -3.64
CA TYR A 102 13.53 11.96 -4.18
C TYR A 102 15.00 11.96 -3.77
N GLU A 103 15.29 11.72 -2.49
CA GLU A 103 16.67 11.72 -1.96
C GLU A 103 17.60 10.73 -2.70
N ASP A 104 17.05 9.58 -3.11
CA ASP A 104 17.79 8.53 -3.82
C ASP A 104 18.11 8.91 -5.29
N GLU A 105 17.37 9.86 -5.87
CA GLU A 105 17.43 10.20 -7.30
C GLU A 105 17.76 11.67 -7.56
N MET A 106 17.85 12.54 -6.54
CA MET A 106 17.98 13.99 -6.67
C MET A 106 19.15 14.44 -7.57
N LYS A 107 20.26 13.71 -7.56
CA LYS A 107 21.44 14.00 -8.41
C LYS A 107 21.19 13.79 -9.91
N LYS A 108 20.14 13.06 -10.28
CA LYS A 108 19.74 12.77 -11.66
C LYS A 108 18.55 13.61 -12.11
N VAL A 109 18.01 14.45 -11.22
CA VAL A 109 16.91 15.34 -11.55
C VAL A 109 17.46 16.49 -12.40
N SER A 110 16.82 16.73 -13.52
CA SER A 110 17.10 17.88 -14.39
C SER A 110 15.83 18.70 -14.51
N PHE A 111 15.97 20.01 -14.33
CA PHE A 111 14.86 20.95 -14.41
C PHE A 111 14.59 21.37 -15.87
N PRO A 112 13.34 21.74 -16.22
CA PRO A 112 12.20 21.87 -15.31
C PRO A 112 11.56 20.53 -14.91
N VAL A 113 10.88 20.52 -13.77
CA VAL A 113 10.07 19.40 -13.26
C VAL A 113 8.66 19.87 -12.91
N TYR A 114 7.78 18.94 -12.57
CA TYR A 114 6.46 19.27 -12.03
C TYR A 114 6.32 18.87 -10.57
N SER A 115 5.63 19.69 -9.79
CA SER A 115 5.39 19.52 -8.35
C SER A 115 3.90 19.43 -8.03
N GLN A 116 3.55 18.52 -7.12
CA GLN A 116 2.20 18.35 -6.56
C GLN A 116 2.31 18.08 -5.05
N PRO A 117 1.30 18.42 -4.23
CA PRO A 117 1.26 17.99 -2.84
C PRO A 117 1.18 16.46 -2.77
N LYS A 118 1.86 15.90 -1.77
CA LYS A 118 1.71 14.48 -1.44
C LYS A 118 0.59 14.33 -0.43
N PHE A 119 -0.55 13.82 -0.89
CA PHE A 119 -1.66 13.48 -0.01
C PHE A 119 -1.35 12.30 0.88
N ASP A 120 -1.92 12.34 2.06
CA ASP A 120 -1.88 11.27 3.05
C ASP A 120 -3.22 10.55 3.13
N GLY A 121 -3.59 9.85 2.06
CA GLY A 121 -4.90 9.22 1.92
C GLY A 121 -4.81 7.78 1.46
N ILE A 122 -5.86 7.35 0.75
CA ILE A 122 -5.93 6.02 0.13
C ILE A 122 -5.96 6.16 -1.39
N ARG A 123 -4.87 5.75 -2.03
CA ARG A 123 -4.75 5.64 -3.50
C ARG A 123 -5.97 4.97 -4.11
N CYS A 124 -6.60 5.66 -5.07
CA CYS A 124 -7.78 5.20 -5.77
C CYS A 124 -7.60 5.36 -7.29
N ILE A 125 -7.86 4.28 -8.00
CA ILE A 125 -7.97 4.20 -9.45
C ILE A 125 -9.44 4.14 -9.79
N ALA A 126 -9.94 5.14 -10.51
CA ALA A 126 -11.32 5.19 -10.96
C ALA A 126 -11.38 4.83 -12.44
N THR A 127 -12.28 3.90 -12.77
CA THR A 127 -12.60 3.46 -14.14
C THR A 127 -14.11 3.41 -14.31
N ILE A 128 -14.58 3.11 -15.52
CA ILE A 128 -16.00 2.86 -15.77
C ILE A 128 -16.60 1.78 -14.85
N ASP A 129 -15.80 0.77 -14.48
CA ASP A 129 -16.23 -0.37 -13.66
C ASP A 129 -16.27 -0.10 -12.15
N GLY A 130 -15.67 1.01 -11.68
CA GLY A 130 -15.69 1.36 -10.27
C GLY A 130 -14.40 2.00 -9.76
N LEU A 131 -14.23 1.90 -8.44
CA LEU A 131 -13.08 2.43 -7.70
C LEU A 131 -12.23 1.30 -7.16
N PHE A 132 -10.92 1.41 -7.34
CA PHE A 132 -9.98 0.35 -6.99
C PHE A 132 -8.79 0.91 -6.21
N SER A 133 -8.40 0.21 -5.15
CA SER A 133 -7.17 0.50 -4.41
C SER A 133 -5.93 0.25 -5.27
N ARG A 134 -4.77 0.71 -4.79
CA ARG A 134 -3.45 0.42 -5.38
C ARG A 134 -3.20 -1.03 -5.79
N ASN A 135 -3.76 -2.00 -5.07
CA ASN A 135 -3.57 -3.43 -5.33
C ASN A 135 -4.82 -4.07 -5.98
N GLY A 136 -5.65 -3.28 -6.67
CA GLY A 136 -6.80 -3.77 -7.45
C GLY A 136 -8.01 -4.18 -6.62
N LYS A 137 -7.99 -4.02 -5.29
CA LYS A 137 -9.18 -4.33 -4.47
C LYS A 137 -10.25 -3.26 -4.67
N PRO A 138 -11.53 -3.64 -4.91
CA PRO A 138 -12.63 -2.69 -4.97
C PRO A 138 -12.75 -1.84 -3.71
N LEU A 139 -13.07 -0.55 -3.88
CA LEU A 139 -13.36 0.42 -2.84
C LEU A 139 -14.85 0.75 -2.89
N VAL A 140 -15.65 0.00 -2.14
CA VAL A 140 -17.13 0.06 -2.20
C VAL A 140 -17.75 1.04 -1.21
N ALA A 141 -16.94 1.58 -0.28
CA ALA A 141 -17.44 2.45 0.77
C ALA A 141 -17.67 3.91 0.32
N THR A 142 -17.11 4.34 -0.82
CA THR A 142 -17.24 5.72 -1.31
C THR A 142 -17.92 5.77 -2.70
N PRO A 143 -19.14 5.22 -2.86
CA PRO A 143 -19.81 5.13 -4.16
C PRO A 143 -20.10 6.51 -4.76
N HIS A 144 -20.30 7.53 -3.92
CA HIS A 144 -20.58 8.92 -4.33
C HIS A 144 -19.51 9.52 -5.25
N ILE A 145 -18.26 9.04 -5.16
CA ILE A 145 -17.16 9.46 -6.05
C ILE A 145 -17.34 8.86 -7.44
N HIS A 146 -17.66 7.56 -7.53
CA HIS A 146 -17.87 6.89 -8.82
C HIS A 146 -19.12 7.39 -9.50
N GLU A 147 -20.21 7.60 -8.75
CA GLU A 147 -21.47 8.16 -9.24
C GLU A 147 -21.26 9.53 -9.90
N GLN A 148 -20.43 10.41 -9.31
CA GLN A 148 -20.09 11.72 -9.89
C GLN A 148 -19.25 11.60 -11.17
N LEU A 149 -18.37 10.60 -11.26
CA LEU A 149 -17.50 10.37 -12.42
C LEU A 149 -18.17 9.53 -13.53
N LEU A 150 -19.29 8.87 -13.25
CA LEU A 150 -19.93 7.94 -14.18
C LEU A 150 -20.32 8.60 -15.52
N PRO A 151 -20.82 9.86 -15.59
CA PRO A 151 -21.08 10.52 -16.87
C PRO A 151 -19.81 10.69 -17.71
N LEU A 152 -18.69 11.08 -17.09
CA LEU A 152 -17.39 11.18 -17.76
C LEU A 152 -16.94 9.83 -18.33
N PHE A 153 -17.10 8.74 -17.58
CA PHE A 153 -16.75 7.40 -18.06
C PHE A 153 -17.69 6.90 -19.16
N LYS A 154 -18.96 7.28 -19.18
CA LYS A 154 -19.86 6.92 -20.30
C LYS A 154 -19.41 7.54 -21.61
N GLU A 155 -18.85 8.75 -21.56
CA GLU A 155 -18.33 9.45 -22.73
C GLU A 155 -16.89 9.03 -23.09
N GLN A 156 -16.08 8.69 -22.09
CA GLN A 156 -14.72 8.19 -22.25
C GLN A 156 -14.51 6.87 -21.49
N PRO A 157 -15.02 5.73 -22.00
CA PRO A 157 -14.98 4.43 -21.30
C PRO A 157 -13.58 3.92 -20.98
N ASP A 158 -12.60 4.26 -21.82
CA ASP A 158 -11.20 3.85 -21.65
C ASP A 158 -10.41 4.76 -20.69
N LEU A 159 -11.05 5.81 -20.13
CA LEU A 159 -10.40 6.72 -19.20
C LEU A 159 -10.12 6.01 -17.88
N ILE A 160 -8.86 6.08 -17.43
CA ILE A 160 -8.43 5.58 -16.13
C ILE A 160 -7.86 6.75 -15.35
N ILE A 161 -8.58 7.15 -14.30
CA ILE A 161 -8.25 8.30 -13.46
C ILE A 161 -7.51 7.82 -12.22
N ASP A 162 -6.51 8.60 -11.80
CA ASP A 162 -5.60 8.23 -10.75
C ASP A 162 -5.46 9.36 -9.72
N GLY A 163 -5.70 9.04 -8.46
CA GLY A 163 -5.83 10.03 -7.41
C GLY A 163 -5.82 9.44 -6.00
N GLU A 164 -6.08 10.28 -5.02
CA GLU A 164 -6.15 9.91 -3.61
C GLU A 164 -7.55 10.14 -3.04
N LEU A 165 -8.13 9.16 -2.35
CA LEU A 165 -9.25 9.40 -1.46
C LEU A 165 -8.72 9.99 -0.15
N TYR A 166 -9.12 11.22 0.14
CA TYR A 166 -8.52 12.05 1.18
C TYR A 166 -9.53 13.09 1.68
N ASN A 167 -9.29 13.61 2.88
CA ASN A 167 -9.95 14.82 3.38
C ASN A 167 -8.94 15.62 4.20
N HIS A 168 -8.71 16.85 3.76
CA HIS A 168 -7.73 17.73 4.37
C HIS A 168 -8.10 18.16 5.79
N GLU A 169 -9.38 18.23 6.12
CA GLU A 169 -9.83 18.50 7.49
C GLU A 169 -9.49 17.35 8.45
N LEU A 170 -9.33 16.13 7.91
CA LEU A 170 -8.95 14.92 8.63
C LEU A 170 -7.47 14.57 8.47
N LYS A 171 -6.61 15.51 8.03
CA LYS A 171 -5.18 15.26 7.80
C LYS A 171 -4.42 14.72 9.02
N GLU A 172 -4.87 15.08 10.22
CA GLU A 172 -4.32 14.56 11.48
C GLU A 172 -4.93 13.20 11.89
N ASP A 173 -6.05 12.79 11.31
CA ASP A 173 -6.77 11.54 11.62
C ASP A 173 -6.83 10.60 10.40
N PHE A 174 -5.66 10.15 9.97
CA PHE A 174 -5.52 9.18 8.89
C PHE A 174 -6.29 7.87 9.15
N ASP A 175 -6.39 7.44 10.41
CA ASP A 175 -7.12 6.23 10.78
C ASP A 175 -8.62 6.38 10.50
N LYS A 176 -9.20 7.57 10.73
CA LYS A 176 -10.57 7.88 10.32
C LYS A 176 -10.72 7.78 8.80
N ILE A 177 -9.81 8.35 8.00
CA ILE A 177 -9.84 8.25 6.53
C ILE A 177 -9.80 6.78 6.09
N ILE A 178 -8.91 5.96 6.67
CA ILE A 178 -8.87 4.51 6.41
C ILE A 178 -10.22 3.87 6.69
N SER A 179 -10.82 4.17 7.85
CA SER A 179 -12.05 3.52 8.30
C SER A 179 -13.24 3.83 7.37
N LEU A 180 -13.28 5.04 6.81
CA LEU A 180 -14.31 5.48 5.86
C LEU A 180 -14.11 4.83 4.49
N VAL A 181 -12.88 4.67 4.02
CA VAL A 181 -12.59 4.22 2.64
C VAL A 181 -12.49 2.69 2.52
N ARG A 182 -11.90 2.00 3.50
CA ARG A 182 -11.51 0.58 3.36
C ARG A 182 -12.56 -0.41 3.87
N LYS A 183 -13.75 0.05 4.24
CA LYS A 183 -14.82 -0.82 4.73
C LYS A 183 -15.36 -1.68 3.57
N SER A 184 -15.28 -3.00 3.71
CA SER A 184 -15.66 -3.96 2.65
C SER A 184 -17.15 -4.28 2.60
N LYS A 185 -17.88 -4.03 3.69
CA LYS A 185 -19.33 -4.21 3.82
C LYS A 185 -19.92 -2.99 4.55
N PRO A 186 -19.93 -1.81 3.91
CA PRO A 186 -20.46 -0.59 4.52
C PRO A 186 -21.98 -0.70 4.72
N THR A 187 -22.48 -0.17 5.83
CA THR A 187 -23.92 0.06 6.04
C THR A 187 -24.35 1.33 5.28
N PRO A 188 -25.66 1.62 5.16
CA PRO A 188 -26.13 2.90 4.62
C PRO A 188 -25.54 4.12 5.35
N ASP A 189 -25.48 4.07 6.69
CA ASP A 189 -24.91 5.13 7.52
C ASP A 189 -23.41 5.33 7.23
N ASP A 190 -22.67 4.25 7.00
CA ASP A 190 -21.25 4.31 6.63
C ASP A 190 -21.05 5.01 5.28
N ILE A 191 -21.92 4.73 4.31
CA ILE A 191 -21.90 5.37 2.98
C ILE A 191 -22.19 6.86 3.13
N GLU A 192 -23.21 7.24 3.89
CA GLU A 192 -23.54 8.65 4.14
C GLU A 192 -22.40 9.40 4.86
N GLU A 193 -21.79 8.77 5.87
CA GLU A 193 -20.64 9.34 6.55
C GLU A 193 -19.45 9.52 5.60
N SER A 194 -19.15 8.52 4.76
CA SER A 194 -18.09 8.62 3.76
C SER A 194 -18.36 9.72 2.74
N ALA A 195 -19.62 9.91 2.32
CA ALA A 195 -20.00 10.92 1.33
C ALA A 195 -19.81 12.35 1.83
N ARG A 196 -20.00 12.56 3.14
CA ARG A 196 -19.75 13.86 3.79
C ARG A 196 -18.27 14.14 4.01
N ASN A 197 -17.47 13.10 4.21
CA ASN A 197 -16.12 13.24 4.74
C ASN A 197 -15.00 12.83 3.78
N VAL A 198 -15.27 12.26 2.61
CA VAL A 198 -14.23 11.77 1.70
C VAL A 198 -14.34 12.44 0.34
N ASN A 199 -13.20 12.99 -0.10
CA ASN A 199 -13.03 13.58 -1.41
C ASN A 199 -12.02 12.78 -2.24
N TYR A 200 -12.08 12.90 -3.56
CA TYR A 200 -11.14 12.30 -4.49
C TYR A 200 -10.27 13.35 -5.16
N HIS A 201 -9.00 13.38 -4.81
CA HIS A 201 -8.01 14.31 -5.34
C HIS A 201 -7.28 13.67 -6.53
N VAL A 202 -7.69 14.02 -7.74
CA VAL A 202 -7.17 13.51 -9.01
C VAL A 202 -5.85 14.21 -9.34
N TYR A 203 -4.76 13.46 -9.45
CA TYR A 203 -3.43 14.01 -9.76
C TYR A 203 -2.78 13.42 -11.00
N ASP A 204 -3.42 12.47 -11.68
CA ASP A 204 -2.96 11.92 -12.95
C ASP A 204 -4.11 11.18 -13.67
N ARG A 205 -3.85 10.80 -14.91
CA ARG A 205 -4.63 9.80 -15.66
C ARG A 205 -3.68 8.86 -16.39
N PHE A 206 -4.15 7.68 -16.76
CA PHE A 206 -3.39 6.81 -17.65
C PHE A 206 -3.31 7.43 -19.07
N SER A 207 -2.09 7.55 -19.59
CA SER A 207 -1.80 7.85 -21.00
C SER A 207 -0.30 7.67 -21.23
N GLU A 208 0.09 7.35 -22.46
CA GLU A 208 1.51 7.34 -22.87
C GLU A 208 2.07 8.76 -23.06
N GLU A 209 1.22 9.78 -23.06
CA GLU A 209 1.59 11.18 -23.20
C GLU A 209 2.37 11.70 -21.98
N PRO A 210 3.23 12.73 -22.17
CA PRO A 210 3.95 13.35 -21.07
C PRO A 210 3.01 14.04 -20.06
N ILE A 211 3.49 14.19 -18.82
CA ILE A 211 2.68 14.67 -17.69
C ILE A 211 1.93 15.98 -17.95
N ASN A 212 2.52 16.93 -18.68
CA ASN A 212 1.88 18.20 -19.00
C ASN A 212 0.63 18.05 -19.86
N VAL A 213 0.62 17.06 -20.76
CA VAL A 213 -0.54 16.73 -21.60
C VAL A 213 -1.56 15.92 -20.80
N ARG A 214 -1.10 15.01 -19.93
CA ARG A 214 -2.00 14.25 -19.06
C ARG A 214 -2.80 15.15 -18.12
N MET A 215 -2.11 16.08 -17.46
CA MET A 215 -2.71 17.05 -16.51
C MET A 215 -3.45 18.18 -17.20
N GLY A 216 -3.12 18.48 -18.45
CA GLY A 216 -3.82 19.46 -19.29
C GLY A 216 -5.04 18.91 -20.01
N HIS A 217 -5.53 17.70 -19.68
CA HIS A 217 -6.67 17.09 -20.37
C HIS A 217 -7.96 17.87 -20.09
N THR A 218 -8.23 18.85 -20.95
CA THR A 218 -9.24 19.90 -20.75
C THR A 218 -10.61 19.33 -20.41
N TYR A 219 -11.08 18.31 -21.15
CA TYR A 219 -12.41 17.74 -20.93
C TYR A 219 -12.60 17.18 -19.51
N MET A 220 -11.64 16.39 -19.03
CA MET A 220 -11.64 15.85 -17.66
C MET A 220 -11.54 16.98 -16.63
N CYS A 221 -10.67 17.96 -16.85
CA CYS A 221 -10.47 19.06 -15.92
C CYS A 221 -11.71 19.95 -15.80
N GLU A 222 -12.38 20.27 -16.91
CA GLU A 222 -13.65 21.01 -16.90
C GLU A 222 -14.76 20.19 -16.25
N PHE A 223 -14.87 18.89 -16.56
CA PHE A 223 -15.84 18.00 -15.93
C PHE A 223 -15.67 17.96 -14.39
N ILE A 224 -14.43 17.81 -13.92
CA ILE A 224 -14.13 17.71 -12.48
C ILE A 224 -14.51 18.99 -11.73
N LYS A 225 -14.49 20.18 -12.36
CA LYS A 225 -14.89 21.43 -11.69
C LYS A 225 -16.36 21.44 -11.27
N GLU A 226 -17.21 20.69 -11.97
CA GLU A 226 -18.64 20.57 -11.67
C GLU A 226 -18.93 19.49 -10.60
N CYS A 227 -17.93 18.69 -10.23
CA CYS A 227 -18.06 17.69 -9.18
C CYS A 227 -17.97 18.33 -7.79
N LYS A 228 -18.75 17.80 -6.85
CA LYS A 228 -18.76 18.25 -5.45
C LYS A 228 -17.60 17.67 -4.65
N ASN A 229 -17.29 16.39 -4.87
CA ASN A 229 -16.31 15.65 -4.05
C ASN A 229 -15.09 15.18 -4.85
N VAL A 230 -14.93 15.63 -6.10
CA VAL A 230 -13.79 15.29 -6.94
C VAL A 230 -13.04 16.58 -7.25
N PHE A 231 -11.74 16.59 -7.01
CA PHE A 231 -10.90 17.77 -7.15
C PHE A 231 -9.69 17.47 -8.00
N HIS A 232 -9.43 18.33 -8.98
CA HIS A 232 -8.21 18.25 -9.78
C HIS A 232 -7.02 18.84 -8.99
N THR A 233 -5.93 18.08 -8.89
CA THR A 233 -4.68 18.50 -8.26
C THR A 233 -3.69 18.91 -9.36
N PRO A 234 -3.51 20.21 -9.64
CA PRO A 234 -2.66 20.66 -10.73
C PRO A 234 -1.19 20.32 -10.48
N ALA A 235 -0.46 20.03 -11.55
CA ALA A 235 0.98 19.84 -11.51
C ALA A 235 1.68 21.17 -11.85
N LEU A 236 2.34 21.77 -10.87
CA LEU A 236 2.98 23.08 -11.00
C LEU A 236 4.36 22.91 -11.66
N LEU A 237 4.66 23.69 -12.70
CA LEU A 237 5.98 23.70 -13.34
C LEU A 237 7.00 24.39 -12.43
N VAL A 238 8.16 23.77 -12.25
CA VAL A 238 9.24 24.21 -11.36
C VAL A 238 10.55 24.22 -12.13
N ASN A 239 11.29 25.33 -12.09
CA ASN A 239 12.44 25.54 -12.97
C ASN A 239 13.79 25.33 -12.29
N ASN A 240 13.84 25.25 -10.96
CA ASN A 240 15.06 25.04 -10.19
C ASN A 240 14.79 24.41 -8.83
N GLN A 241 15.86 24.06 -8.10
CA GLN A 241 15.78 23.38 -6.81
C GLN A 241 15.18 24.28 -5.71
N GLU A 242 15.44 25.58 -5.74
CA GLU A 242 14.94 26.54 -4.75
C GLU A 242 13.40 26.64 -4.82
N GLU A 243 12.84 26.84 -6.01
CA GLU A 243 11.38 26.81 -6.23
C GLU A 243 10.74 25.48 -5.80
N LEU A 244 11.48 24.37 -5.97
CA LEU A 244 11.02 23.05 -5.54
C LEU A 244 11.01 22.90 -4.01
N ASP A 245 12.02 23.45 -3.34
CA ASP A 245 12.14 23.49 -1.88
C ASP A 245 11.06 24.38 -1.26
N ASP A 246 10.80 25.55 -1.84
CA ASP A 246 9.74 26.47 -1.41
C ASP A 246 8.36 25.82 -1.45
N LEU A 247 8.03 25.14 -2.57
CA LEU A 247 6.77 24.41 -2.69
C LEU A 247 6.69 23.25 -1.69
N TYR A 248 7.81 22.59 -1.40
CA TYR A 248 7.82 21.52 -0.41
C TYR A 248 7.53 22.06 0.99
N GLY A 249 8.20 23.15 1.40
CA GLY A 249 7.94 23.83 2.66
C GLY A 249 6.48 24.27 2.79
N LYS A 250 5.94 24.91 1.74
CA LYS A 250 4.53 25.30 1.67
C LYS A 250 3.57 24.12 1.87
N TYR A 251 3.82 22.99 1.21
CA TYR A 251 2.96 21.82 1.38
C TYR A 251 2.99 21.26 2.81
N LEU A 252 4.15 21.30 3.48
CA LEU A 252 4.26 20.89 4.89
C LEU A 252 3.51 21.87 5.81
N GLU A 253 3.66 23.18 5.60
CA GLU A 253 2.93 24.21 6.36
C GLU A 253 1.41 24.09 6.19
N GLU A 254 0.96 23.71 5.00
CA GLU A 254 -0.46 23.42 4.72
C GLU A 254 -0.92 22.08 5.34
N GLY A 255 0.01 21.22 5.79
CA GLY A 255 -0.28 19.95 6.45
C GLY A 255 -0.46 18.76 5.50
N TYR A 256 0.13 18.82 4.30
CA TYR A 256 0.29 17.65 3.43
C TYR A 256 1.46 16.78 3.89
N GLU A 257 1.51 15.50 3.45
CA GLU A 257 2.58 14.57 3.84
C GLU A 257 3.96 14.94 3.27
N GLY A 258 3.99 15.83 2.28
CA GLY A 258 5.20 16.21 1.56
C GLY A 258 4.91 16.58 0.10
N GLN A 259 5.82 16.23 -0.80
CA GLN A 259 5.79 16.62 -2.21
C GLN A 259 5.96 15.43 -3.15
N MET A 260 5.23 15.46 -4.26
CA MET A 260 5.41 14.58 -5.40
C MET A 260 6.10 15.36 -6.52
N VAL A 261 7.22 14.83 -7.03
CA VAL A 261 8.00 15.43 -8.12
C VAL A 261 7.88 14.56 -9.36
N ARG A 262 7.54 15.15 -10.51
CA ARG A 262 7.34 14.43 -11.77
C ARG A 262 8.27 14.97 -12.85
N LEU A 263 9.00 14.06 -13.48
CA LEU A 263 9.92 14.41 -14.57
C LEU A 263 9.15 14.60 -15.88
N PRO A 264 9.47 15.62 -16.69
CA PRO A 264 8.83 15.86 -17.98
C PRO A 264 9.19 14.77 -19.00
N GLY A 265 8.40 14.64 -20.06
CA GLY A 265 8.72 13.79 -21.21
C GLY A 265 8.43 12.29 -21.04
N TYR A 266 7.90 11.86 -19.89
CA TYR A 266 7.55 10.46 -19.63
C TYR A 266 6.04 10.23 -19.63
N GLY A 267 5.61 9.17 -20.31
CA GLY A 267 4.27 8.59 -20.20
C GLY A 267 3.98 7.96 -18.84
N TYR A 268 2.74 7.50 -18.65
CA TYR A 268 2.35 6.72 -17.48
C TYR A 268 2.97 5.32 -17.52
N GLU A 269 3.59 4.87 -16.43
CA GLU A 269 4.23 3.55 -16.33
C GLU A 269 3.56 2.74 -15.21
N ASN A 270 2.98 1.59 -15.52
CA ASN A 270 2.29 0.71 -14.57
C ASN A 270 3.22 -0.10 -13.64
N LYS A 271 4.24 0.57 -13.08
CA LYS A 271 5.29 0.02 -12.23
C LYS A 271 5.90 1.13 -11.37
N ARG A 272 6.91 0.79 -10.57
CA ARG A 272 7.75 1.79 -9.93
C ARG A 272 8.57 2.53 -10.98
N SER A 273 8.37 3.84 -11.09
CA SER A 273 8.95 4.68 -12.11
C SER A 273 10.05 5.59 -11.57
N LYS A 274 11.01 5.93 -12.42
CA LYS A 274 12.01 6.97 -12.16
C LYS A 274 11.49 8.38 -12.45
N SER A 275 10.39 8.51 -13.20
CA SER A 275 9.79 9.81 -13.57
C SER A 275 8.78 10.31 -12.54
N LEU A 276 8.50 9.52 -11.49
CA LEU A 276 7.69 9.91 -10.35
C LEU A 276 8.50 9.71 -9.07
N LEU A 277 8.75 10.80 -8.36
CA LEU A 277 9.51 10.83 -7.12
C LEU A 277 8.62 11.34 -5.99
N LYS A 278 8.83 10.82 -4.79
CA LYS A 278 8.22 11.32 -3.56
C LYS A 278 9.31 11.90 -2.68
N ARG A 279 9.11 13.14 -2.24
CA ARG A 279 9.91 13.80 -1.23
C ARG A 279 9.07 13.89 0.02
N LYS A 280 9.54 13.22 1.08
CA LYS A 280 8.90 13.26 2.39
C LYS A 280 9.98 13.07 3.44
N GLU A 281 9.80 13.73 4.57
CA GLU A 281 10.68 13.50 5.70
C GLU A 281 10.28 12.25 6.48
N PHE A 282 11.31 11.66 7.08
CA PHE A 282 11.15 10.66 8.10
C PHE A 282 11.90 11.20 9.32
N GLU A 283 11.24 11.14 10.47
CA GLU A 283 11.89 11.36 11.76
C GLU A 283 12.59 10.07 12.18
N ASP A 284 13.77 10.20 12.76
CA ASP A 284 14.44 9.13 13.49
C ASP A 284 14.32 9.46 14.99
N GLY A 285 13.97 8.48 15.81
CA GLY A 285 13.92 8.63 17.27
C GLY A 285 14.43 7.38 17.97
N GLU A 286 14.96 7.55 19.17
CA GLU A 286 15.46 6.46 20.01
C GLU A 286 14.38 6.00 20.99
N PHE A 287 14.16 4.69 21.07
CA PHE A 287 13.13 4.11 21.92
C PHE A 287 13.63 2.87 22.64
N TYR A 288 13.16 2.65 23.86
CA TYR A 288 13.48 1.45 24.61
C TYR A 288 12.85 0.21 23.99
N ILE A 289 13.63 -0.85 23.87
CA ILE A 289 13.19 -2.16 23.39
C ILE A 289 12.52 -2.90 24.56
N VAL A 290 11.25 -3.23 24.39
CA VAL A 290 10.45 -4.00 25.36
C VAL A 290 10.55 -5.50 25.08
N SER A 291 10.44 -5.89 23.81
CA SER A 291 10.56 -7.29 23.40
C SER A 291 10.80 -7.42 21.90
N LEU A 292 11.27 -8.60 21.48
CA LEU A 292 11.46 -8.96 20.08
C LEU A 292 10.36 -9.93 19.67
N GLU A 293 9.89 -9.79 18.42
CA GLU A 293 8.85 -10.64 17.86
C GLU A 293 9.43 -11.57 16.80
N GLU A 294 9.30 -12.89 17.02
CA GLU A 294 9.62 -13.90 16.02
C GLU A 294 8.60 -13.87 14.87
N GLY A 295 9.10 -14.03 13.64
CA GLY A 295 8.25 -14.16 12.47
C GLY A 295 7.51 -15.50 12.40
N LYS A 296 6.39 -15.51 11.69
CA LYS A 296 5.65 -16.74 11.33
C LYS A 296 5.92 -17.14 9.87
N GLY A 297 5.70 -18.42 9.55
CA GLY A 297 5.84 -18.97 8.20
C GLY A 297 7.29 -18.94 7.71
N THR A 298 7.55 -18.33 6.56
CA THR A 298 8.92 -18.18 5.99
C THR A 298 9.89 -17.43 6.90
N TRP A 299 9.37 -16.67 7.87
CA TRP A 299 10.16 -15.91 8.83
C TRP A 299 10.27 -16.59 10.20
N ALA A 300 9.82 -17.84 10.34
CA ALA A 300 10.04 -18.62 11.56
C ALA A 300 11.56 -18.81 11.79
N GLY A 301 12.00 -18.63 13.03
CA GLY A 301 13.41 -18.60 13.40
C GLY A 301 14.13 -17.27 13.18
N TYR A 302 13.41 -16.18 12.85
CA TYR A 302 13.98 -14.85 12.65
C TYR A 302 13.16 -13.77 13.34
N VAL A 303 13.81 -12.71 13.83
CA VAL A 303 13.13 -11.50 14.30
C VAL A 303 12.43 -10.80 13.12
N LYS A 304 11.13 -10.51 13.27
CA LYS A 304 10.31 -9.81 12.26
C LYS A 304 9.81 -8.43 12.72
N GLY A 305 10.00 -8.13 13.99
CA GLY A 305 9.72 -6.83 14.57
C GLY A 305 10.19 -6.77 16.01
N LEU A 306 10.05 -5.61 16.62
CA LEU A 306 10.22 -5.42 18.04
C LEU A 306 9.10 -4.54 18.59
N PHE A 307 8.87 -4.65 19.88
CA PHE A 307 8.00 -3.76 20.63
C PHE A 307 8.86 -2.72 21.32
N ILE A 308 8.52 -1.46 21.12
CA ILE A 308 9.19 -0.30 21.71
C ILE A 308 8.28 0.40 22.71
N LYS A 309 8.88 1.05 23.70
CA LYS A 309 8.17 1.91 24.65
C LYS A 309 8.22 3.36 24.16
N LEU A 310 7.05 3.98 24.00
CA LEU A 310 6.91 5.39 23.67
C LEU A 310 7.04 6.27 24.92
N GLU A 311 7.26 7.57 24.73
CA GLU A 311 7.35 8.57 25.82
C GLU A 311 6.12 8.60 26.73
N ASN A 312 4.93 8.36 26.17
CA ASN A 312 3.68 8.28 26.93
C ASN A 312 3.51 6.94 27.69
N GLY A 313 4.50 6.05 27.63
CA GLY A 313 4.51 4.74 28.28
C GLY A 313 3.80 3.63 27.48
N GLU A 314 3.13 3.94 26.37
CA GLU A 314 2.51 2.92 25.52
C GLU A 314 3.56 2.05 24.83
N ILE A 315 3.19 0.79 24.59
CA ILE A 315 4.01 -0.17 23.86
C ILE A 315 3.51 -0.23 22.42
N GLN A 316 4.42 -0.02 21.46
CA GLN A 316 4.10 -0.06 20.04
C GLN A 316 5.01 -1.03 19.28
N ARG A 317 4.43 -1.79 18.34
CA ARG A 317 5.20 -2.64 17.44
C ARG A 317 5.87 -1.82 16.34
N SER A 318 7.16 -2.05 16.12
CA SER A 318 7.95 -1.57 15.00
C SER A 318 8.38 -2.75 14.10
N GLY A 319 8.39 -2.54 12.78
CA GLY A 319 9.08 -3.46 11.89
C GLY A 319 10.59 -3.37 12.10
N ILE A 320 11.36 -4.36 11.65
CA ILE A 320 12.83 -4.30 11.70
C ILE A 320 13.42 -4.51 10.31
N ARG A 321 14.50 -3.80 10.00
CA ARG A 321 15.36 -4.11 8.86
C ARG A 321 16.57 -4.92 9.31
N GLY A 322 16.90 -5.94 8.54
CA GLY A 322 18.11 -6.74 8.77
C GLY A 322 18.25 -7.81 7.68
N ASN A 323 19.46 -8.34 7.53
CA ASN A 323 19.67 -9.56 6.76
C ASN A 323 19.26 -10.79 7.61
N PHE A 324 19.02 -11.92 6.97
CA PHE A 324 18.52 -13.13 7.66
C PHE A 324 19.47 -13.62 8.76
N ASP A 325 20.79 -13.61 8.53
CA ASP A 325 21.77 -14.08 9.53
C ASP A 325 21.75 -13.24 10.80
N ASN A 326 21.71 -11.91 10.67
CA ASN A 326 21.63 -11.01 11.81
C ASN A 326 20.30 -11.16 12.54
N LEU A 327 19.18 -11.29 11.82
CA LEU A 327 17.85 -11.45 12.44
C LEU A 327 17.68 -12.80 13.14
N LYS A 328 18.39 -13.85 12.68
CA LYS A 328 18.45 -15.14 13.36
C LYS A 328 19.25 -15.03 14.66
N LYS A 329 20.47 -14.49 14.57
CA LYS A 329 21.34 -14.28 15.74
C LYS A 329 20.66 -13.40 16.79
N MET A 330 20.00 -12.33 16.36
CA MET A 330 19.26 -11.43 17.25
C MET A 330 18.10 -12.14 17.96
N LEU A 331 17.48 -13.15 17.34
CA LEU A 331 16.45 -13.96 18.00
C LEU A 331 17.05 -14.91 19.04
N GLU A 332 18.21 -15.50 18.74
CA GLU A 332 18.97 -16.35 19.67
C GLU A 332 19.44 -15.55 20.90
N GLU A 333 19.80 -14.29 20.70
CA GLU A 333 20.28 -13.35 21.74
C GLU A 333 19.18 -12.39 22.23
N LYS A 334 17.88 -12.71 22.02
CA LYS A 334 16.77 -11.75 22.19
C LYS A 334 16.74 -11.05 23.55
N ASP A 335 17.12 -11.76 24.61
CA ASP A 335 17.03 -11.27 25.99
C ASP A 335 18.08 -10.17 26.25
N GLU A 336 19.19 -10.16 25.50
CA GLU A 336 20.23 -9.12 25.60
C GLU A 336 19.80 -7.78 24.99
N TYR A 337 18.74 -7.77 24.20
CA TYR A 337 18.22 -6.54 23.58
C TYR A 337 17.11 -5.89 24.40
N ILE A 338 16.50 -6.62 25.34
CA ILE A 338 15.41 -6.09 26.18
C ILE A 338 16.00 -5.06 27.16
N GLY A 339 15.40 -3.86 27.22
CA GLY A 339 15.91 -2.73 27.99
C GLY A 339 16.97 -1.90 27.25
N GLY A 340 17.49 -2.39 26.13
CA GLY A 340 18.33 -1.63 25.22
C GLY A 340 17.54 -0.58 24.42
N THR A 341 18.20 0.08 23.49
CA THR A 341 17.61 1.15 22.65
C THR A 341 17.55 0.74 21.18
N ALA A 342 16.56 1.28 20.46
CA ALA A 342 16.44 1.13 19.03
C ALA A 342 16.19 2.48 18.36
N THR A 343 16.96 2.75 17.31
CA THR A 343 16.68 3.83 16.38
C THR A 343 15.50 3.42 15.52
N ILE A 344 14.38 4.13 15.67
CA ILE A 344 13.17 3.92 14.90
C ILE A 344 13.01 5.06 13.93
N ARG A 345 13.00 4.72 12.64
CA ARG A 345 12.58 5.62 11.58
C ARG A 345 11.07 5.59 11.43
N PHE A 346 10.40 6.73 11.50
CA PHE A 346 8.97 6.87 11.33
C PHE A 346 8.64 8.11 10.48
N GLN A 347 7.41 8.25 9.99
CA GLN A 347 7.02 9.45 9.23
C GLN A 347 6.79 10.64 10.16
N ASN A 348 5.75 10.51 10.99
CA ASN A 348 5.27 11.50 11.95
C ASN A 348 4.61 10.76 13.12
N ARG A 349 4.26 11.49 14.18
CA ARG A 349 3.43 10.97 15.27
C ARG A 349 1.95 11.16 14.95
N THR A 350 1.13 10.17 15.28
CA THR A 350 -0.34 10.31 15.29
C THR A 350 -0.77 11.25 16.44
N PRO A 351 -2.00 11.81 16.44
CA PRO A 351 -2.49 12.63 17.54
C PRO A 351 -2.45 11.92 18.92
N LYS A 352 -2.43 10.59 18.92
CA LYS A 352 -2.32 9.76 20.14
C LYS A 352 -0.87 9.47 20.55
N GLY A 353 0.12 10.07 19.89
CA GLY A 353 1.55 9.92 20.19
C GLY A 353 2.20 8.67 19.59
N LYS A 354 1.46 7.82 18.87
CA LYS A 354 2.03 6.63 18.19
C LYS A 354 2.85 7.01 16.97
N LEU A 355 3.95 6.31 16.74
CA LEU A 355 4.81 6.48 15.57
C LEU A 355 4.14 5.92 14.32
N ARG A 356 4.22 6.61 13.20
CA ARG A 356 3.59 6.14 11.96
C ARG A 356 4.58 5.42 11.04
N PHE A 357 4.20 4.20 10.64
CA PHE A 357 5.03 3.24 9.92
C PHE A 357 6.45 3.09 10.51
N PRO A 358 6.57 2.80 11.82
CA PRO A 358 7.86 2.68 12.47
C PRO A 358 8.63 1.50 11.91
N VAL A 359 9.89 1.76 11.56
CA VAL A 359 10.84 0.76 11.12
C VAL A 359 12.14 0.98 11.88
N CYS A 360 12.53 -0.01 12.66
CA CYS A 360 13.83 -0.06 13.29
C CYS A 360 14.94 -0.17 12.25
N THR A 361 15.88 0.75 12.34
CA THR A 361 17.06 0.86 11.47
C THR A 361 18.33 0.43 12.19
N ALA A 362 18.37 0.52 13.52
CA ALA A 362 19.45 0.06 14.37
C ALA A 362 18.95 -0.37 15.76
N THR A 363 19.69 -1.27 16.39
CA THR A 363 19.42 -1.74 17.76
C THR A 363 20.70 -1.81 18.56
N PHE A 364 20.61 -1.46 19.84
CA PHE A 364 21.73 -1.43 20.77
C PHE A 364 21.31 -2.18 22.04
N LYS A 365 22.16 -3.12 22.48
CA LYS A 365 21.93 -3.94 23.68
C LYS A 365 21.97 -3.12 24.98
N ASN A 366 22.64 -1.97 24.95
CA ASN A 366 22.78 -1.07 26.09
C ASN A 366 21.96 0.21 25.87
N GLU A 367 21.58 0.87 26.96
CA GLU A 367 21.11 2.25 26.92
C GLU A 367 22.17 3.13 26.26
N ARG A 368 21.75 3.87 25.25
CA ARG A 368 22.46 5.07 24.79
C ARG A 368 21.70 6.24 25.39
N ASP A 369 22.37 7.33 25.75
CA ASP A 369 21.68 8.55 26.16
C ASP A 369 20.62 8.89 25.10
N ILE A 370 19.35 8.83 25.49
CA ILE A 370 18.16 9.11 24.66
C ILE A 370 17.89 10.60 24.67
#